data_AF-A0AAD7DI82-F1
#
_entry.id   AF-A0AAD7DI82-F1
#
_cell.length_a   1.000
_cell.length_b   1.000
_cell.length_c   1.000
_cell.angle_alpha   90.00
_cell.angle_beta   90.00
_cell.angle_gamma   90.00
#
_symmetry.space_group_name_H-M   'P 1'
#
loop_
_entity.id
_entity.type
_entity.pdbx_description
1 polymer ?
#
loop_
_entity_poly.entity_id
_entity_poly.type
_entity_poly.pdbx_seq_one_letter_code
_entity_poly.pdbx_strand_id
1 'polypeptide(L)'
;ELTSDEWKALEMVTGWLKAFRSATTQMSATKQPMLSTTHAIFRGLQQHLKTIVKELPDNADPALKEGLVNAHRKLSDYFTKFDESRY
;
A
#
# COMPACT_ATOMS: atom_id res chain seq x y z
N GLU A 1 27.82 -0.45 -5.10
CA GLU A 1 27.14 -1.04 -3.93
C GLU A 1 26.03 -0.08 -3.51
N LEU A 2 24.92 -0.59 -2.95
CA LEU A 2 23.83 0.27 -2.46
C LEU A 2 24.23 0.95 -1.15
N THR A 3 23.85 2.20 -1.00
CA THR A 3 23.98 2.97 0.25
C THR A 3 23.04 2.45 1.33
N SER A 4 23.30 2.80 2.58
CA SER A 4 22.41 2.45 3.70
C SER A 4 20.98 2.99 3.51
N ASP A 5 20.84 4.17 2.89
CA ASP A 5 19.56 4.80 2.63
C ASP A 5 18.75 4.06 1.57
N GLU A 6 19.41 3.60 0.51
CA GLU A 6 18.78 2.78 -0.53
C GLU A 6 18.36 1.42 0.02
N TRP A 7 19.19 0.79 0.86
CA TRP A 7 18.82 -0.45 1.56
C TRP A 7 17.59 -0.27 2.44
N LYS A 8 17.52 0.83 3.20
CA LYS A 8 16.37 1.17 4.02
C LYS A 8 15.11 1.38 3.18
N ALA A 9 15.23 2.08 2.05
CA ALA A 9 14.12 2.27 1.11
C ALA A 9 13.61 0.93 0.57
N LEU A 10 14.51 0.02 0.18
CA LEU A 10 14.15 -1.32 -0.29
C LEU A 10 13.46 -2.14 0.80
N GLU A 11 13.92 -2.07 2.04
CA GLU A 11 13.31 -2.77 3.17
C GLU A 11 11.88 -2.29 3.40
N MET A 12 11.66 -0.98 3.43
CA MET A 12 10.33 -0.37 3.59
C MET A 12 9.36 -0.81 2.49
N VAL A 13 9.79 -0.72 1.23
CA VAL A 13 8.97 -1.12 0.06
C VAL A 13 8.67 -2.62 0.10
N THR A 14 9.66 -3.45 0.42
CA THR A 14 9.49 -4.90 0.53
C THR A 14 8.53 -5.26 1.66
N GLY A 15 8.60 -4.55 2.79
CA GLY A 15 7.67 -4.68 3.91
C GLY A 15 6.23 -4.41 3.48
N TRP A 16 6.02 -3.34 2.72
CA TRP A 16 4.70 -3.03 2.16
C TRP A 16 4.20 -4.09 1.18
N LEU A 17 5.03 -4.57 0.26
CA LEU A 17 4.67 -5.62 -0.70
C LEU A 17 4.26 -6.93 -0.01
N LYS A 18 4.94 -7.29 1.08
CA LYS A 18 4.56 -8.44 1.91
C LYS A 18 3.20 -8.24 2.57
N ALA A 19 2.95 -7.05 3.14
CA ALA A 19 1.65 -6.71 3.73
C ALA A 19 0.53 -6.76 2.68
N PHE A 20 0.77 -6.22 1.49
CA PHE A 20 -0.17 -6.26 0.36
C PHE A 20 -0.49 -7.69 -0.08
N ARG A 21 0.52 -8.55 -0.22
CA ARG A 21 0.34 -9.97 -0.53
C ARG A 21 -0.49 -10.67 0.55
N SER A 22 -0.22 -10.41 1.82
CA SER A 22 -0.98 -11.00 2.94
C SER A 22 -2.45 -10.58 2.88
N ALA A 23 -2.71 -9.28 2.72
CA ALA A 23 -4.04 -8.72 2.60
C ALA A 23 -4.85 -9.33 1.44
N THR A 24 -4.26 -9.36 0.24
CA THR A 24 -4.91 -9.95 -0.95
C THR A 24 -5.17 -11.45 -0.77
N THR A 25 -4.24 -12.18 -0.16
CA THR A 25 -4.43 -13.61 0.16
C THR A 25 -5.60 -13.81 1.11
N GLN A 26 -5.65 -13.06 2.22
CA GLN A 26 -6.76 -13.12 3.18
C GLN A 26 -8.10 -12.80 2.52
N MET A 27 -8.16 -11.73 1.71
CA MET A 27 -9.38 -11.33 1.02
C MET A 27 -9.84 -12.38 0.00
N SER A 28 -8.91 -13.01 -0.73
CA SER A 28 -9.23 -14.07 -1.70
C SER A 28 -9.73 -15.37 -1.04
N ALA A 29 -9.24 -15.68 0.16
CA ALA A 29 -9.67 -16.85 0.92
C ALA A 29 -11.04 -16.65 1.61
N THR A 30 -11.51 -15.41 1.72
CA THR A 30 -12.74 -15.08 2.43
C THR A 30 -13.94 -15.16 1.49
N LYS A 31 -14.78 -16.18 1.66
CA LYS A 31 -15.96 -16.43 0.80
C LYS A 31 -16.99 -15.28 0.82
N GLN A 32 -17.16 -14.61 1.95
CA GLN A 32 -17.97 -13.41 2.09
C GLN A 32 -17.20 -12.35 2.90
N PRO A 33 -16.46 -11.46 2.22
CA PRO A 33 -15.70 -10.42 2.91
C PRO A 33 -16.65 -9.45 3.60
N MET A 34 -16.49 -9.28 4.92
CA MET A 34 -17.18 -8.23 5.64
C MET A 34 -16.65 -6.87 5.20
N LEU A 35 -17.55 -5.96 4.84
CA LEU A 35 -17.22 -4.60 4.41
C LEU A 35 -16.26 -3.90 5.39
N SER A 36 -16.52 -4.02 6.69
CA SER A 36 -15.70 -3.43 7.74
C SER A 36 -14.26 -3.95 7.71
N THR A 37 -14.08 -5.25 7.50
CA THR A 37 -12.76 -5.88 7.37
C THR A 37 -12.05 -5.43 6.11
N THR A 38 -12.75 -5.39 4.98
CA THR A 38 -12.22 -4.87 3.70
C THR A 38 -11.75 -3.42 3.85
N HIS A 39 -12.58 -2.56 4.44
CA HIS A 39 -12.24 -1.16 4.72
C HIS A 39 -11.00 -1.03 5.62
N ALA A 40 -10.92 -1.81 6.69
CA ALA A 40 -9.77 -1.79 7.59
C ALA A 40 -8.48 -2.19 6.86
N ILE A 41 -8.53 -3.22 6.00
CA ILE A 41 -7.39 -3.68 5.21
C ILE A 41 -6.93 -2.59 4.24
N PHE A 42 -7.83 -2.01 3.44
CA PHE A 42 -7.48 -0.94 2.49
C PHE A 42 -6.88 0.27 3.20
N ARG A 43 -7.50 0.72 4.31
CA ARG A 43 -7.00 1.84 5.11
C ARG A 43 -5.62 1.55 5.71
N GLY A 44 -5.39 0.34 6.19
CA GLY A 44 -4.09 -0.09 6.70
C GLY A 44 -2.99 -0.03 5.64
N LEU A 45 -3.29 -0.53 4.42
CA LEU A 45 -2.35 -0.49 3.30
C LEU A 45 -2.03 0.94 2.84
N GLN A 46 -3.04 1.82 2.78
CA GLN A 46 -2.86 3.23 2.46
C GLN A 46 -2.01 3.95 3.52
N GLN A 47 -2.32 3.73 4.80
CA GLN A 47 -1.58 4.35 5.89
C GLN A 47 -0.11 3.91 5.89
N HIS A 48 0.16 2.65 5.58
CA HIS A 48 1.52 2.14 5.46
C HIS A 48 2.28 2.82 4.30
N LEU A 49 1.68 2.96 3.11
CA LEU A 49 2.29 3.74 2.01
C LEU A 49 2.57 5.18 2.40
N LYS A 50 1.63 5.83 3.09
CA LYS A 50 1.79 7.22 3.54
C LYS A 50 2.98 7.37 4.49
N THR A 51 3.20 6.40 5.38
CA THR A 51 4.37 6.36 6.25
C THR A 51 5.65 6.21 5.44
N ILE A 52 5.70 5.27 4.48
CA ILE A 52 6.89 5.06 3.64
C ILE A 52 7.23 6.30 2.83
N VAL A 53 6.24 6.97 2.21
CA VAL A 53 6.46 8.21 1.45
C VAL A 53 7.01 9.34 2.33
N LYS A 54 6.65 9.37 3.61
CA LYS A 54 7.14 10.37 4.58
C LYS A 54 8.56 10.06 5.07
N GLU A 55 8.91 8.78 5.20
CA GLU A 55 10.19 8.30 5.74
C GLU A 55 11.25 8.02 4.68
N LEU A 56 10.86 8.02 3.41
CA LEU A 56 11.78 7.94 2.28
C LEU A 56 12.78 9.11 2.32
N PRO A 57 14.09 8.82 2.21
CA PRO A 57 15.09 9.87 2.18
C PRO A 57 14.96 10.72 0.91
N ASP A 58 15.35 12.00 0.98
CA ASP A 58 15.13 12.98 -0.10
C ASP A 58 15.92 12.67 -1.37
N ASN A 59 16.99 11.87 -1.26
CA ASN A 59 17.79 11.38 -2.37
C ASN A 59 17.21 10.12 -3.04
N ALA A 60 16.08 9.60 -2.54
CA ALA A 60 15.46 8.42 -3.13
C ALA A 60 15.00 8.69 -4.57
N ASP A 61 15.06 7.66 -5.41
CA ASP A 61 14.65 7.73 -6.81
C ASP A 61 13.24 8.35 -6.93
N PRO A 62 13.09 9.47 -7.68
CA PRO A 62 11.79 10.09 -7.92
C PRO A 62 10.75 9.12 -8.47
N ALA A 63 11.16 8.15 -9.31
CA ALA A 63 10.28 7.14 -9.87
C ALA A 63 9.72 6.21 -8.79
N LEU A 64 10.52 5.90 -7.74
CA LEU A 64 10.06 5.11 -6.60
C LEU A 64 8.99 5.87 -5.80
N LYS A 65 9.24 7.15 -5.52
CA LYS A 65 8.29 8.01 -4.79
C LYS A 65 6.98 8.15 -5.56
N GLU A 66 7.07 8.38 -6.87
CA GLU A 66 5.91 8.42 -7.76
C GLU A 66 5.15 7.09 -7.76
N GLY A 67 5.85 5.96 -7.87
CA GLY A 67 5.24 4.63 -7.81
C GLY A 67 4.43 4.38 -6.54
N LEU A 68 4.95 4.80 -5.38
CA LEU A 68 4.27 4.66 -4.09
C LEU A 68 3.05 5.59 -3.97
N VAL A 69 3.15 6.82 -4.47
CA VAL A 69 2.02 7.76 -4.53
C VAL A 69 0.92 7.22 -5.47
N ASN A 70 1.31 6.67 -6.61
CA ASN A 70 0.39 6.04 -7.56
C ASN A 70 -0.30 4.81 -6.96
N ALA A 71 0.44 3.98 -6.22
CA ALA A 71 -0.14 2.85 -5.49
C ALA A 71 -1.15 3.31 -4.43
N HIS A 72 -0.83 4.37 -3.68
CA HIS A 72 -1.73 4.94 -2.68
C HIS A 72 -3.02 5.46 -3.33
N ARG A 73 -2.88 6.20 -4.44
CA ARG A 73 -4.03 6.69 -5.22
C ARG A 73 -4.87 5.54 -5.75
N LYS A 74 -4.25 4.49 -6.31
CA LYS A 74 -4.98 3.34 -6.84
C LYS A 74 -5.80 2.62 -5.77
N LEU A 75 -5.26 2.47 -4.56
CA LEU A 75 -6.01 1.93 -3.42
C LEU A 75 -7.18 2.85 -3.04
N SER A 76 -6.99 4.17 -3.11
CA SER A 76 -8.07 5.13 -2.85
C SER A 76 -9.16 5.05 -3.91
N ASP A 77 -8.80 4.97 -5.19
CA ASP A 77 -9.76 4.85 -6.28
C ASP A 77 -10.56 3.55 -6.16
N TYR A 78 -9.92 2.44 -5.78
CA TYR A 78 -10.62 1.18 -5.51
C TYR A 78 -11.57 1.31 -4.33
N PHE A 79 -11.16 2.00 -3.26
CA PHE A 79 -12.01 2.26 -2.11
C PHE A 79 -13.23 3.11 -2.49
N THR A 80 -13.04 4.21 -3.22
CA THR A 80 -14.12 5.08 -3.68
C THR A 80 -15.05 4.34 -4.64
N LYS A 81 -14.53 3.60 -5.61
CA LYS A 81 -15.35 2.76 -6.51
C LYS A 81 -16.12 1.68 -5.77
N PHE A 82 -15.57 1.12 -4.71
CA PHE A 82 -16.27 0.13 -3.90
C PHE A 82 -17.44 0.75 -3.12
N ASP A 83 -17.25 1.95 -2.57
CA ASP A 83 -18.32 2.69 -1.89
C ASP A 83 -19.40 3.18 -2.87
N GLU A 84 -18.99 3.66 -4.05
CA GLU A 84 -19.89 4.05 -5.14
C GLU A 84 -20.60 2.86 -5.80
N SER A 85 -20.01 1.66 -5.77
CA SER A 85 -20.64 0.42 -6.28
C SER A 85 -21.75 -0.13 -5.39
N ARG A 86 -22.15 0.62 -4.34
CA ARG A 86 -23.32 0.28 -3.55
C ARG A 86 -24.58 0.70 -4.32
N TYR A 87 -25.34 -0.34 -4.72
CA TYR A 87 -26.62 -0.43 -5.43
C TYR A 87 -26.52 -0.81 -6.92
#